data_AF-A0A1M4EN56-F1
#
_entry.id   AF-A0A1M4EN56-F1
#
_cell.length_a   1.000
_cell.length_b   1.000
_cell.length_c   1.000
_cell.angle_alpha   90.00
_cell.angle_beta   90.00
_cell.angle_gamma   90.00
#
_symmetry.space_group_name_H-M   'P 1'
#
loop_
_entity.id
_entity.type
_entity.pdbx_description
1 polymer ?
#
loop_
_entity_poly.entity_id
_entity_poly.type
_entity_poly.pdbx_seq_one_letter_code
_entity_poly.pdbx_strand_id
1 'polypeptide(L)'
;MYVAETGDDDAAGTMKAPFATIERARDALSGRTGASNPGLVYIREGVYQTSKTIEITGEAQSHVTYTAYPGEQVEPAGVTILAPDRFRRLSDVPAGEAKWSSKSRVPAAAAPHVFVSTWARRASPPERSTRTASTGSRSPTPPR
;
A
#
# COMPACT_ATOMS: atom_id res chain seq x y z
N MET A 1 -26.24 2.36 17.90
CA MET A 1 -24.92 3.01 18.04
C MET A 1 -24.69 3.90 16.83
N TYR A 2 -23.84 4.91 16.98
CA TYR A 2 -23.48 5.85 15.92
C TYR A 2 -21.97 5.85 15.72
N VAL A 3 -21.55 5.89 14.46
CA VAL A 3 -20.15 6.04 14.02
C VAL A 3 -20.06 7.29 13.15
N ALA A 4 -19.06 8.14 13.37
CA ALA A 4 -18.82 9.33 12.58
C ALA A 4 -17.33 9.53 12.34
N GLU A 5 -16.95 10.10 11.19
CA GLU A 5 -15.55 10.38 10.85
C GLU A 5 -14.85 11.27 11.90
N THR A 6 -15.58 12.21 12.51
CA THR A 6 -15.08 13.08 13.58
C THR A 6 -15.43 12.58 14.99
N GLY A 7 -15.78 11.30 15.13
CA GLY A 7 -16.11 10.66 16.39
C GLY A 7 -14.89 10.36 17.26
N ASP A 8 -15.13 9.67 18.38
CA ASP A 8 -14.09 9.23 19.31
C ASP A 8 -14.39 7.80 19.78
N ASP A 9 -13.42 6.90 19.70
CA ASP A 9 -13.61 5.50 20.10
C ASP A 9 -13.74 5.31 21.62
N ASP A 10 -13.38 6.31 22.41
CA ASP A 10 -13.64 6.35 23.85
C ASP A 10 -15.04 6.92 24.19
N ALA A 11 -15.79 7.38 23.19
CA ALA A 11 -17.14 7.92 23.39
C ALA A 11 -18.18 6.85 23.75
N ALA A 12 -19.42 7.30 24.01
CA ALA A 12 -20.53 6.40 24.36
C ALA A 12 -21.23 5.76 23.14
N GLY A 13 -20.86 6.13 21.90
CA GLY A 13 -21.50 5.61 20.69
C GLY A 13 -22.93 6.12 20.46
N THR A 14 -23.25 7.29 21.00
CA THR A 14 -24.56 7.96 20.85
C THR A 14 -24.54 8.97 19.71
N MET A 15 -25.70 9.47 19.29
CA MET A 15 -25.78 10.47 18.21
C MET A 15 -24.96 11.74 18.52
N LYS A 16 -24.88 12.14 19.79
CA LYS A 16 -24.13 13.33 20.25
C LYS A 16 -22.65 13.05 20.52
N ALA A 17 -22.30 11.79 20.74
CA ALA A 17 -20.95 11.34 21.05
C ALA A 17 -20.71 10.00 20.33
N PRO A 18 -20.54 10.03 18.99
CA PRO A 18 -20.39 8.83 18.17
C PRO A 18 -19.00 8.23 18.31
N PHE A 19 -18.87 6.93 17.99
CA PHE A 19 -17.57 6.30 17.82
C PHE A 19 -16.85 6.81 16.56
N ALA A 20 -15.53 6.72 16.53
CA ALA A 20 -14.74 7.05 15.35
C ALA A 20 -14.75 5.89 14.33
N THR A 21 -14.77 4.64 14.82
CA THR A 21 -14.60 3.44 13.98
C THR A 21 -15.78 2.48 14.01
N ILE A 22 -15.92 1.70 12.92
CA ILE A 22 -16.95 0.66 12.80
C ILE A 22 -16.61 -0.52 13.74
N GLU A 23 -15.33 -0.83 13.89
CA GLU A 23 -14.79 -1.86 14.78
C GLU A 23 -15.16 -1.57 16.23
N ARG A 24 -15.06 -0.31 16.67
CA ARG A 24 -15.46 0.07 18.02
C ARG A 24 -16.95 -0.13 18.25
N ALA A 25 -17.79 0.19 17.27
CA ALA A 25 -19.23 -0.06 17.33
C ALA A 25 -19.57 -1.55 17.36
N ARG A 26 -18.88 -2.37 16.56
CA ARG A 26 -18.96 -3.83 16.60
C ARG A 26 -18.65 -4.34 18.00
N ASP A 27 -17.49 -3.97 18.55
CA ASP A 27 -17.05 -4.44 19.87
C ASP A 27 -17.99 -3.98 21.00
N ALA A 28 -18.61 -2.81 20.85
CA ALA A 28 -19.60 -2.31 21.81
C ALA A 28 -20.91 -3.12 21.82
N LEU A 29 -21.26 -3.78 20.70
CA LEU A 29 -22.46 -4.62 20.54
C LEU A 29 -22.18 -6.11 20.68
N SER A 30 -20.91 -6.52 20.65
CA SER A 30 -20.46 -7.90 20.76
C SER A 30 -21.10 -8.64 21.94
N GLY A 31 -21.88 -9.69 21.66
CA GLY A 31 -22.56 -10.53 22.64
C GLY A 31 -23.74 -9.87 23.34
N ARG A 32 -24.20 -8.70 22.87
CA ARG A 32 -25.30 -7.92 23.48
C ARG A 32 -26.55 -7.86 22.59
N THR A 33 -26.51 -8.50 21.43
CA THR A 33 -27.58 -8.51 20.43
C THR A 33 -28.14 -9.91 20.25
N GLY A 34 -29.39 -9.98 19.79
CA GLY A 34 -30.07 -11.25 19.57
C GLY A 34 -31.31 -11.07 18.70
N ALA A 35 -31.97 -12.17 18.32
CA ALA A 35 -33.14 -12.14 17.45
C ALA A 35 -34.26 -11.22 17.97
N SER A 36 -34.49 -11.18 19.29
CA SER A 36 -35.50 -10.31 19.93
C SER A 36 -35.01 -8.90 20.24
N ASN A 37 -33.69 -8.65 20.16
CA ASN A 37 -33.08 -7.35 20.41
C ASN A 37 -31.93 -7.12 19.41
N PRO A 38 -32.26 -6.80 18.14
CA PRO A 38 -31.24 -6.59 17.13
C PRO A 38 -30.46 -5.29 17.40
N GLY A 39 -29.16 -5.33 17.12
CA GLY A 39 -28.31 -4.14 17.14
C GLY A 39 -28.46 -3.34 15.85
N LEU A 40 -28.32 -2.02 15.98
CA LEU A 40 -28.31 -1.11 14.83
C LEU A 40 -27.14 -0.14 14.98
N VAL A 41 -26.31 -0.07 13.94
CA VAL A 41 -25.19 0.86 13.82
C VAL A 41 -25.46 1.80 12.66
N TYR A 42 -25.63 3.07 12.98
CA TYR A 42 -25.71 4.14 12.00
C TYR A 42 -24.32 4.71 11.73
N ILE A 43 -23.94 4.75 10.47
CA ILE A 43 -22.68 5.33 10.01
C ILE A 43 -23.00 6.69 9.39
N ARG A 44 -22.41 7.75 9.94
CA ARG A 44 -22.60 9.12 9.46
C ARG A 44 -21.83 9.37 8.18
N GLU A 45 -22.18 10.41 7.45
CA GLU A 45 -21.49 10.85 6.23
C GLU A 45 -19.97 10.93 6.44
N GLY A 46 -19.22 10.52 5.42
CA GLY A 46 -17.76 10.55 5.47
C GLY A 46 -17.09 9.42 4.69
N VAL A 47 -15.76 9.51 4.63
CA VAL A 47 -14.90 8.52 3.98
C VAL A 47 -14.20 7.68 5.05
N TYR A 48 -14.60 6.41 5.17
CA TYR A 48 -14.06 5.51 6.18
C TYR A 48 -12.92 4.71 5.58
N GLN A 49 -11.70 5.22 5.75
CA GLN A 49 -10.49 4.54 5.32
C GLN A 49 -10.22 3.33 6.20
N THR A 50 -10.16 2.15 5.59
CA THR A 50 -9.73 0.94 6.30
C THR A 50 -8.49 0.34 5.66
N SER A 51 -7.49 0.07 6.50
CA SER A 51 -6.25 -0.60 6.10
C SER A 51 -6.27 -2.10 6.39
N LYS A 52 -7.31 -2.59 7.05
CA LYS A 52 -7.46 -3.98 7.48
C LYS A 52 -8.89 -4.45 7.24
N THR A 53 -9.08 -5.76 7.10
CA THR A 53 -10.42 -6.33 7.01
C THR A 53 -11.20 -6.08 8.30
N ILE A 54 -12.41 -5.56 8.18
CA ILE A 54 -13.36 -5.49 9.29
C ILE A 54 -14.03 -6.85 9.42
N GLU A 55 -13.67 -7.61 10.46
CA GLU A 55 -14.23 -8.93 10.70
C GLU A 55 -15.55 -8.84 11.48
N ILE A 56 -16.65 -9.26 10.85
CA ILE A 56 -17.98 -9.35 11.47
C ILE A 56 -18.41 -10.81 11.40
N THR A 57 -17.82 -11.64 12.26
CA THR A 57 -17.97 -13.10 12.24
C THR A 57 -18.38 -13.63 13.60
N GLY A 58 -19.07 -14.77 13.60
CA GLY A 58 -19.50 -15.47 14.82
C GLY A 58 -20.78 -14.93 15.46
N GLU A 59 -21.33 -15.72 16.39
CA GLU A 59 -22.61 -15.43 17.06
C GLU A 59 -22.60 -14.11 17.82
N ALA A 60 -21.48 -13.77 18.46
CA ALA A 60 -21.34 -12.53 19.22
C ALA A 60 -21.55 -11.27 18.36
N GLN A 61 -21.33 -11.36 17.04
CA GLN A 61 -21.52 -10.24 16.10
C GLN A 61 -22.83 -10.36 15.30
N SER A 62 -23.66 -11.36 15.58
CA SER A 62 -24.92 -11.61 14.88
C SER A 62 -26.00 -10.61 15.28
N HIS A 63 -27.03 -10.53 14.43
CA HIS A 63 -28.21 -9.67 14.64
C HIS A 63 -27.88 -8.17 14.73
N VAL A 64 -26.81 -7.73 14.07
CA VAL A 64 -26.44 -6.32 13.96
C VAL A 64 -26.61 -5.84 12.52
N THR A 65 -27.35 -4.75 12.34
CA THR A 65 -27.43 -4.05 11.05
C THR A 65 -26.48 -2.86 11.05
N TYR A 66 -25.64 -2.79 10.03
CA TYR A 66 -24.79 -1.64 9.74
C TYR A 66 -25.39 -0.90 8.56
N THR A 67 -25.67 0.39 8.71
CA THR A 67 -26.32 1.17 7.66
C THR A 67 -25.89 2.63 7.72
N ALA A 68 -25.89 3.28 6.56
CA ALA A 68 -25.72 4.73 6.50
C ALA A 68 -26.87 5.43 7.25
N TYR A 69 -26.57 6.56 7.88
CA TYR A 69 -27.63 7.40 8.45
C TYR A 69 -28.54 7.90 7.31
N PRO A 70 -29.87 7.94 7.50
CA PRO A 70 -30.79 8.28 6.41
C PRO A 70 -30.46 9.63 5.74
N GLY A 71 -30.26 9.60 4.43
CA GLY A 71 -29.94 10.79 3.62
C GLY A 71 -28.45 11.15 3.56
N GLU A 72 -27.60 10.44 4.31
CA GLU A 72 -26.14 10.67 4.33
C GLU A 72 -25.41 9.67 3.40
N GLN A 73 -24.31 10.11 2.80
CA GLN A 73 -23.48 9.26 1.94
C GLN A 73 -22.24 8.76 2.70
N VAL A 74 -22.05 7.44 2.69
CA VAL A 74 -20.94 6.77 3.36
C VAL A 74 -20.07 6.09 2.32
N GLU A 75 -18.78 6.39 2.31
CA GLU A 75 -17.82 5.80 1.39
C GLU A 75 -16.79 4.94 2.16
N PRO A 76 -16.91 3.61 2.15
CA PRO A 76 -15.84 2.73 2.64
C PRO A 76 -14.69 2.71 1.64
N ALA A 77 -13.51 3.15 2.07
CA ALA A 77 -12.35 3.31 1.22
C ALA A 77 -11.21 2.36 1.64
N GLY A 78 -10.83 1.43 0.76
CA GLY A 78 -9.65 0.57 0.94
C GLY A 78 -8.34 1.23 0.49
N VAL A 79 -8.35 2.56 0.31
CA VAL A 79 -7.20 3.34 -0.17
C VAL A 79 -6.59 4.14 0.97
N THR A 80 -5.27 4.32 0.92
CA THR A 80 -4.57 5.23 1.82
C THR A 80 -4.05 6.41 1.01
N ILE A 81 -4.27 7.63 1.50
CA ILE A 81 -3.71 8.83 0.89
C ILE A 81 -2.25 8.92 1.30
N LEU A 82 -1.35 8.92 0.31
CA LEU A 82 0.07 9.17 0.56
C LEU A 82 0.28 10.68 0.66
N ALA A 83 0.77 11.12 1.82
CA ALA A 83 0.97 12.55 2.08
C ALA A 83 1.97 13.15 1.06
N PRO A 84 1.58 14.20 0.31
CA PRO A 84 2.41 14.74 -0.78
C PRO A 84 3.79 15.22 -0.34
N ASP A 85 3.90 15.72 0.89
CA ASP A 85 5.14 16.16 1.53
C ASP A 85 6.13 15.01 1.85
N ARG A 86 5.63 13.76 1.85
CA ARG A 86 6.48 12.56 1.92
C ARG A 86 7.10 12.19 0.58
N PHE A 87 6.69 12.84 -0.51
CA PHE A 87 7.35 12.72 -1.80
C PHE A 87 8.44 13.79 -1.94
N ARG A 88 9.57 13.39 -2.52
CA ARG A 88 10.64 14.31 -2.92
C ARG A 88 11.11 13.97 -4.31
N ARG A 89 11.65 14.96 -5.02
CA ARG A 89 12.24 14.69 -6.33
C ARG A 89 13.45 13.79 -6.15
N LEU A 90 13.65 12.89 -7.11
CA LEU A 90 14.82 12.03 -7.12
C LEU A 90 16.13 12.85 -7.20
N SER A 91 16.10 14.01 -7.87
CA SER A 91 17.22 14.96 -7.93
C SER A 91 17.69 15.48 -6.58
N ASP A 92 16.79 15.47 -5.59
CA ASP A 92 17.04 16.04 -4.26
C ASP A 92 17.54 14.96 -3.28
N VAL A 93 17.65 13.70 -3.75
CA VAL A 93 18.23 12.59 -3.01
C VAL A 93 19.74 12.56 -3.28
N PRO A 94 20.61 12.70 -2.26
CA PRO A 94 22.05 12.60 -2.44
C PRO A 94 22.43 11.25 -3.05
N ALA A 95 23.29 11.26 -4.09
CA ALA A 95 23.68 10.06 -4.83
C ALA A 95 24.34 8.96 -3.97
N GLY A 96 24.79 9.30 -2.75
CA GLY A 96 25.40 8.39 -1.78
C GLY A 96 24.45 7.78 -0.76
N GLU A 97 23.16 8.16 -0.74
CA GLU A 97 22.19 7.56 0.19
C GLU A 97 21.72 6.18 -0.31
N ALA A 98 22.55 5.17 -0.06
CA ALA A 98 22.33 3.79 -0.49
C ALA A 98 20.95 3.24 -0.06
N LYS A 99 20.40 3.71 1.07
CA LYS A 99 19.12 3.24 1.64
C LYS A 99 17.91 3.40 0.70
N TRP A 100 17.99 4.30 -0.27
CA TRP A 100 16.94 4.54 -1.27
C TRP A 100 17.24 3.92 -2.63
N SER A 101 18.44 3.37 -2.85
CA SER A 101 18.77 2.73 -4.12
C SER A 101 18.08 1.37 -4.23
N SER A 102 17.54 1.05 -5.40
CA SER A 102 17.02 -0.30 -5.66
C SER A 102 18.11 -1.36 -5.44
N LYS A 103 19.38 -1.01 -5.70
CA LYS A 103 20.55 -1.87 -5.49
C LYS A 103 20.72 -2.32 -4.03
N SER A 104 20.38 -1.49 -3.04
CA SER A 104 20.48 -1.88 -1.62
C SER A 104 19.38 -2.84 -1.17
N ARG A 105 18.33 -3.02 -1.97
CA ARG A 105 17.19 -3.91 -1.69
C ARG A 105 17.27 -5.23 -2.47
N VAL A 106 18.19 -5.34 -3.41
CA VAL A 106 18.41 -6.55 -4.21
C VAL A 106 19.27 -7.53 -3.39
N PRO A 107 18.79 -8.77 -3.14
CA PRO A 107 19.61 -9.80 -2.51
C PRO A 107 20.89 -10.08 -3.32
N ALA A 108 22.01 -10.36 -2.64
CA ALA A 108 23.30 -10.59 -3.31
C ALA A 108 23.23 -11.70 -4.38
N ALA A 109 22.47 -12.76 -4.12
CA ALA A 109 22.26 -13.87 -5.07
C ALA A 109 21.52 -13.45 -6.36
N ALA A 110 20.71 -12.38 -6.31
CA ALA A 110 19.98 -11.86 -7.47
C ALA A 110 20.78 -10.82 -8.26
N ALA A 111 21.87 -10.29 -7.71
CA ALA A 111 22.68 -9.24 -8.33
C ALA A 111 23.20 -9.59 -9.75
N PRO A 112 23.63 -10.83 -10.07
CA PRO A 112 24.08 -11.18 -11.44
C PRO A 112 22.98 -11.14 -12.49
N HIS A 113 21.71 -11.14 -12.06
CA HIS A 113 20.54 -11.20 -12.93
C HIS A 113 19.85 -9.82 -13.08
N VAL A 114 20.38 -8.77 -12.45
CA VAL A 114 19.84 -7.40 -12.56
C VAL A 114 20.63 -6.62 -13.61
N PHE A 115 20.00 -6.34 -14.74
CA PHE A 115 20.57 -5.50 -15.80
C PHE A 115 20.25 -4.02 -15.55
N VAL A 116 21.27 -3.17 -15.54
CA VAL A 116 21.11 -1.71 -15.48
C VAL A 116 21.26 -1.16 -16.90
N SER A 117 20.16 -0.70 -17.49
CA SER A 117 20.17 -0.02 -18.79
C SER A 117 20.14 1.50 -18.61
N THR A 118 21.09 2.20 -19.22
CA THR A 118 21.07 3.66 -19.30
C THR A 118 20.54 4.05 -20.69
N TRP A 119 19.44 4.78 -20.73
CA TRP A 119 18.81 5.22 -21.99
C TRP A 119 19.43 6.49 -22.58
N ALA A 120 20.45 7.06 -21.92
CA ALA A 120 21.04 8.34 -22.30
C ALA A 120 22.25 8.19 -23.23
N ARG A 121 22.03 7.70 -24.47
CA ARG A 121 22.75 8.14 -25.69
C ARG A 121 22.20 7.40 -26.92
N ARG A 122 21.18 7.95 -27.59
CA ARG A 122 20.88 7.57 -28.98
C ARG A 122 20.57 8.81 -29.81
N ALA A 123 21.63 9.54 -30.12
CA ALA A 123 21.69 10.43 -31.27
C ALA A 123 23.13 10.42 -31.81
N SER A 124 23.43 9.50 -32.73
CA SER A 124 24.42 9.61 -33.82
C SER A 124 24.35 8.36 -34.75
N PRO A 125 24.65 8.50 -36.05
CA PRO A 125 24.04 7.76 -37.17
C PRO A 125 24.74 6.41 -37.50
N PRO A 126 24.31 5.61 -38.50
CA PRO A 126 24.72 4.21 -38.61
C PRO A 126 26.11 4.09 -39.25
N GLU A 127 27.12 3.75 -38.46
CA GLU A 127 28.39 3.25 -38.98
C GLU A 127 28.37 1.72 -39.08
N ARG A 128 28.12 1.28 -40.32
CA ARG A 128 28.70 0.13 -41.04
C ARG A 128 29.41 -0.93 -40.18
N SER A 129 28.80 -2.12 -40.12
CA SER A 129 29.44 -3.37 -39.70
C SER A 129 30.75 -3.61 -40.45
N THR A 130 31.88 -3.53 -39.75
CA THR A 130 33.08 -4.29 -40.14
C THR A 130 33.17 -5.53 -39.28
N ARG A 131 32.72 -6.64 -39.87
CA ARG A 131 33.09 -8.00 -39.49
C ARG A 131 34.59 -8.15 -39.70
N THR A 132 35.38 -8.15 -38.63
CA THR A 132 36.78 -8.60 -38.67
C THR A 132 36.85 -9.97 -38.04
N ALA A 133 36.99 -10.99 -38.89
CA ALA A 133 37.36 -12.33 -38.49
C ALA A 133 38.77 -12.31 -37.86
N SER A 134 38.95 -12.86 -36.66
CA SER A 134 40.28 -13.20 -36.16
C SER A 134 40.55 -14.68 -36.42
N THR A 135 41.20 -14.93 -37.56
CA THR A 135 41.92 -16.16 -37.88
C THR A 135 43.00 -16.42 -36.82
N GLY A 136 43.13 -17.66 -36.35
CA GLY A 136 44.19 -18.06 -35.43
C GLY A 136 45.55 -18.17 -36.12
N SER A 137 46.64 -17.94 -35.38
CA SER A 137 47.95 -18.55 -35.66
C SER A 137 48.82 -18.64 -34.41
N ARG A 138 49.46 -19.80 -34.27
CA ARG A 138 50.50 -20.20 -33.30
C ARG A 138 51.72 -19.27 -33.28
N SER A 139 52.54 -19.40 -32.22
CA SER A 139 54.03 -19.53 -32.20
C SER A 139 54.60 -19.17 -30.80
N PRO A 140 55.89 -19.43 -30.46
CA PRO A 140 56.71 -20.64 -30.59
C PRO A 140 57.48 -21.01 -29.29
N THR A 141 58.11 -22.19 -29.26
CA THR A 141 59.07 -22.70 -28.25
C THR A 141 60.38 -21.89 -28.23
N PRO A 142 61.10 -21.74 -27.09
CA PRO A 142 62.47 -21.22 -27.09
C PRO A 142 63.53 -22.35 -27.12
N PRO A 143 64.76 -22.12 -27.64
CA PRO A 143 65.74 -23.19 -27.85
C PRO A 143 66.79 -23.36 -26.74
N ARG A 144 67.24 -24.62 -26.69
CA ARG A 144 68.48 -25.27 -26.20
C ARG A 144 68.77 -25.29 -24.70
#